data_AF-A0A194XFR0-F1
#
_entry.id   AF-A0A194XFR0-F1
#
_cell.length_a   1.000
_cell.length_b   1.000
_cell.length_c   1.000
_cell.angle_alpha   90.00
_cell.angle_beta   90.00
_cell.angle_gamma   90.00
#
_symmetry.space_group_name_H-M   'P 1'
#
loop_
_entity.id
_entity.type
_entity.pdbx_description
1 polymer ?
#
loop_
_entity_poly.entity_id
_entity_poly.type
_entity_poly.pdbx_seq_one_letter_code
_entity_poly.pdbx_strand_id
1 'polypeptide(L)'
;MQDCCNDHQDCAQKETRVPTRVLDIGSKTIKLLSSTGKAGRYCALSHCWGSASHSPPRTTKANLESNQSKIEESSLSKTFRDAIVLARHFSIQYIWIDSLCIIQDDKEDWAKESSNMASIYENAYFVIAATQAEHGGIGCFSPRPPPSVSLCLNVAQANGEFAPIYIREKNDHRPFNPLAAYKARADQRYPLLSRAWCLQERLLATRLIHFSREELFWECRTTTLCECRSLISHEESSYENQIGFKRRWAMNRGLRELFDLWHKTLQLYSSLDITYESDRLPALLGLANQLQERGCGEYIHGLWKENLFADLIWRTSTRGTRPKEWKAPSWSWA
;
A
#
# COMPACT_ATOMS: atom_id res chain seq x y z
N MET A 1 12.18 11.55 5.23
CA MET A 1 10.98 11.66 6.11
C MET A 1 10.84 13.07 6.68
N GLN A 2 11.89 13.64 7.30
CA GLN A 2 11.86 15.01 7.83
C GLN A 2 11.44 16.04 6.76
N ASP A 3 12.07 16.04 5.59
CA ASP A 3 11.69 16.91 4.45
C ASP A 3 10.20 16.79 4.11
N CYS A 4 9.67 15.57 4.06
CA CYS A 4 8.24 15.35 3.81
C CYS A 4 7.33 15.84 4.94
N CYS A 5 7.78 15.83 6.20
CA CYS A 5 7.01 16.36 7.32
C CYS A 5 7.03 17.89 7.38
N ASN A 6 8.14 18.50 6.96
CA ASN A 6 8.36 19.94 7.11
C ASN A 6 7.94 20.73 5.86
N ASP A 7 8.15 20.17 4.66
CA ASP A 7 8.10 20.93 3.41
C ASP A 7 6.93 20.55 2.50
N HIS A 8 6.35 19.36 2.67
CA HIS A 8 5.23 18.91 1.84
C HIS A 8 3.88 19.23 2.51
N GLN A 9 3.22 20.31 2.07
CA GLN A 9 1.93 20.76 2.62
C GLN A 9 0.85 19.66 2.62
N ASP A 10 0.73 18.89 1.54
CA ASP A 10 -0.26 17.80 1.43
C ASP A 10 0.06 16.60 2.33
N CYS A 11 1.29 16.53 2.86
CA CYS A 11 1.75 15.50 3.79
C CYS A 11 1.73 15.97 5.24
N ALA A 12 1.45 17.25 5.52
CA ALA A 12 1.46 17.80 6.87
C ALA A 12 0.50 17.00 7.76
N GLN A 13 1.05 16.39 8.81
CA GLN A 13 0.28 15.43 9.60
C GLN A 13 -0.44 16.12 10.74
N LYS A 14 -1.76 16.01 10.72
CA LYS A 14 -2.63 16.42 11.84
C LYS A 14 -2.58 15.34 12.92
N GLU A 15 -2.86 15.70 14.17
CA GLU A 15 -3.13 14.70 15.20
C GLU A 15 -4.32 13.84 14.76
N THR A 16 -4.10 12.54 14.66
CA THR A 16 -5.11 11.57 14.24
C THR A 16 -5.47 10.67 15.41
N ARG A 17 -6.69 10.13 15.34
CA ARG A 17 -7.14 9.11 16.28
C ARG A 17 -6.45 7.80 15.94
N VAL A 18 -5.96 7.11 16.96
CA VAL A 18 -5.44 5.76 16.84
C VAL A 18 -6.62 4.82 16.49
N PRO A 19 -6.42 3.80 15.63
CA PRO A 19 -7.45 2.81 15.29
C PRO A 19 -8.07 2.16 16.53
N THR A 20 -9.26 1.55 16.39
CA THR A 20 -9.98 0.90 17.50
C THR A 20 -9.07 -0.01 18.33
N ARG A 21 -8.22 -0.78 17.65
CA ARG A 21 -7.18 -1.60 18.27
C ARG A 21 -5.84 -1.41 17.58
N VAL A 22 -4.77 -1.44 18.37
CA VAL A 22 -3.38 -1.36 17.91
C VAL A 22 -2.48 -2.22 18.78
N LEU A 23 -1.32 -2.60 18.25
CA LEU A 23 -0.27 -3.17 19.08
C LEU A 23 0.53 -2.06 19.75
N ASP A 24 0.63 -2.10 21.08
CA ASP A 24 1.59 -1.31 21.83
C ASP A 24 2.95 -2.02 21.83
N ILE A 25 3.93 -1.33 21.27
CA ILE A 25 5.31 -1.77 21.11
C ILE A 25 6.31 -0.80 21.77
N GLY A 26 5.82 0.17 22.55
CA GLY A 26 6.66 1.16 23.24
C GLY A 26 7.51 0.58 24.36
N SER A 27 7.13 -0.58 24.88
CA SER A 27 7.91 -1.35 25.85
C SER A 27 8.48 -2.63 25.23
N LYS A 28 9.26 -3.40 26.01
CA LYS A 28 9.68 -4.76 25.60
C LYS A 28 8.50 -5.72 25.46
N THR A 29 7.43 -5.51 26.24
CA THR A 29 6.23 -6.33 26.18
C THR A 29 5.30 -5.80 25.10
N ILE A 30 4.98 -6.66 24.13
CA ILE A 30 4.03 -6.35 23.05
C ILE A 30 2.63 -6.70 23.53
N LYS A 31 1.65 -5.82 23.33
CA LYS A 31 0.26 -6.04 23.75
C LYS A 31 -0.71 -5.51 22.71
N LEU A 32 -1.84 -6.19 22.54
CA LEU A 32 -2.97 -5.64 21.80
C LEU A 32 -3.77 -4.71 22.71
N LEU A 33 -3.87 -3.43 22.37
CA LEU A 33 -4.65 -2.47 23.13
C LEU A 33 -5.91 -2.08 22.37
N SER A 34 -7.03 -1.96 23.11
CA SER A 34 -8.15 -1.14 22.67
C SER A 34 -7.79 0.33 22.91
N SER A 35 -7.67 1.12 21.85
CA SER A 35 -7.19 2.50 21.96
C SER A 35 -8.22 3.44 22.60
N THR A 36 -9.50 3.02 22.64
CA THR A 36 -10.64 3.86 23.08
C THR A 36 -10.70 5.24 22.40
N GLY A 37 -10.12 5.38 21.20
CA GLY A 37 -10.13 6.65 20.45
C GLY A 37 -9.09 7.68 20.90
N LYS A 38 -8.03 7.26 21.60
CA LYS A 38 -6.89 8.14 21.94
C LYS A 38 -6.27 8.76 20.68
N ALA A 39 -5.85 10.02 20.79
CA ALA A 39 -5.00 10.64 19.77
C ALA A 39 -3.56 10.15 19.91
N GLY A 40 -2.86 9.95 18.80
CA GLY A 40 -1.48 9.51 18.84
C GLY A 40 -0.93 9.09 17.48
N ARG A 41 0.39 9.02 17.38
CA ARG A 41 1.07 8.51 16.18
C ARG A 41 1.12 6.99 16.22
N TYR A 42 0.76 6.38 15.10
CA TYR A 42 0.93 4.96 14.84
C TYR A 42 1.45 4.77 13.42
N CYS A 43 2.04 3.62 13.14
CA CYS A 43 2.30 3.17 11.77
C CYS A 43 1.38 1.99 11.44
N ALA A 44 1.16 1.73 10.15
CA ALA A 44 0.45 0.52 9.70
C ALA A 44 1.39 -0.38 8.89
N LEU A 45 1.10 -1.68 8.87
CA LEU A 45 1.84 -2.66 8.08
C LEU A 45 0.98 -3.22 6.96
N SER A 46 1.38 -2.98 5.72
CA SER A 46 0.86 -3.64 4.52
C SER A 46 1.72 -4.88 4.21
N HIS A 47 1.11 -6.06 4.20
CA HIS A 47 1.82 -7.33 4.02
C HIS A 47 0.95 -8.43 3.39
N CYS A 48 1.61 -9.43 2.80
CA CYS A 48 0.94 -10.63 2.30
C CYS A 48 0.69 -11.63 3.42
N TRP A 49 -0.52 -12.18 3.45
CA TRP A 49 -0.88 -13.27 4.38
C TRP A 49 -0.32 -14.63 3.95
N GLY A 50 0.13 -14.78 2.70
CA GLY A 50 0.62 -16.05 2.17
C GLY A 50 -0.46 -17.11 1.96
N SER A 51 -0.01 -18.35 1.69
CA SER A 51 -0.88 -19.53 1.63
C SER A 51 -1.34 -19.96 3.03
N ALA A 52 -2.28 -20.91 3.11
CA ALA A 52 -2.77 -21.44 4.39
C ALA A 52 -1.62 -21.92 5.31
N SER A 53 -0.58 -22.56 4.75
CA SER A 53 0.62 -23.02 5.46
C SER A 53 1.52 -21.90 5.99
N HIS A 54 1.37 -20.68 5.48
CA HIS A 54 2.16 -19.51 5.84
C HIS A 54 1.33 -18.37 6.45
N SER A 55 0.11 -18.70 6.90
CA SER A 55 -0.81 -17.72 7.49
C SER A 55 -0.15 -16.97 8.63
N PRO A 56 -0.32 -15.64 8.73
CA PRO A 56 0.25 -14.87 9.82
C PRO A 56 -0.41 -15.23 11.16
N PRO A 57 0.22 -14.89 12.29
CA PRO A 57 -0.45 -14.87 13.60
C PRO A 57 -1.72 -14.02 13.54
N ARG A 58 -2.79 -14.53 14.16
CA ARG A 58 -4.13 -13.93 14.11
C ARG A 58 -4.73 -13.76 15.50
N THR A 59 -5.45 -12.67 15.68
CA THR A 59 -6.33 -12.50 16.84
C THR A 59 -7.67 -13.16 16.56
N THR A 60 -8.13 -13.98 17.50
CA THR A 60 -9.45 -14.61 17.52
C THR A 60 -10.11 -14.34 18.86
N LYS A 61 -11.41 -14.61 18.99
CA LYS A 61 -12.11 -14.48 20.29
C LYS A 61 -11.41 -15.27 21.39
N ALA A 62 -10.92 -16.47 21.07
CA ALA A 62 -10.27 -17.37 22.01
C ALA A 62 -8.91 -16.86 22.54
N ASN A 63 -8.17 -16.06 21.78
CA ASN A 63 -6.86 -15.56 22.20
C ASN A 63 -6.81 -14.04 22.46
N LEU A 64 -7.96 -13.36 22.36
CA LEU A 64 -8.06 -11.90 22.52
C LEU A 64 -7.52 -11.42 23.88
N GLU A 65 -7.98 -12.00 24.99
CA GLU A 65 -7.54 -11.61 26.34
C GLU A 65 -6.05 -11.89 26.57
N SER A 66 -5.55 -12.99 26.01
CA SER A 66 -4.12 -13.34 26.05
C SER A 66 -3.29 -12.30 25.28
N ASN A 67 -3.70 -11.96 24.05
CA ASN A 67 -3.04 -10.95 23.22
C ASN A 67 -3.09 -9.56 23.86
N GLN A 68 -4.15 -9.23 24.60
CA GLN A 68 -4.24 -7.98 25.38
C GLN A 68 -3.28 -7.95 26.57
N SER A 69 -3.00 -9.11 27.15
CA SER A 69 -2.07 -9.25 28.27
C SER A 69 -0.62 -9.20 27.81
N LYS A 70 -0.27 -10.04 26.82
CA LYS A 70 1.07 -10.14 26.23
C LYS A 70 1.01 -10.96 24.93
N ILE A 71 1.72 -10.50 23.91
CA ILE A 71 2.04 -11.29 22.72
C ILE A 71 3.53 -11.66 22.79
N GLU A 72 3.84 -12.94 22.73
CA GLU A 72 5.23 -13.40 22.74
C GLU A 72 5.91 -13.04 21.41
N GLU A 73 7.04 -12.34 21.46
CA GLU A 73 7.74 -11.91 20.25
C GLU A 73 8.15 -13.09 19.35
N SER A 74 8.44 -14.25 19.93
CA SER A 74 8.73 -15.50 19.20
C SER A 74 7.55 -16.05 18.40
N SER A 75 6.31 -15.71 18.78
CA SER A 75 5.09 -16.06 18.04
C SER A 75 4.86 -15.19 16.81
N LEU A 76 5.57 -14.06 16.70
CA LEU A 76 5.41 -13.13 15.59
C LEU A 76 6.19 -13.59 14.36
N SER A 77 5.59 -13.37 13.19
CA SER A 77 6.24 -13.59 11.91
C SER A 77 7.50 -12.71 11.78
N LYS A 78 8.44 -13.09 10.91
CA LYS A 78 9.64 -12.27 10.66
C LYS A 78 9.25 -10.87 10.16
N THR A 79 8.24 -10.78 9.28
CA THR A 79 7.71 -9.50 8.78
C THR A 79 7.18 -8.61 9.90
N PHE A 80 6.49 -9.19 10.89
CA PHE A 80 5.97 -8.41 12.02
C PHE A 80 7.11 -7.92 12.92
N ARG A 81 8.09 -8.78 13.20
CA ARG A 81 9.29 -8.40 13.98
C ARG A 81 10.09 -7.29 13.29
N ASP A 82 10.37 -7.42 12.00
CA ASP A 82 11.08 -6.39 11.23
C ASP A 82 10.32 -5.05 11.23
N ALA A 83 8.99 -5.09 11.08
CA ALA A 83 8.14 -3.90 11.12
C ALA A 83 8.15 -3.22 12.51
N ILE A 84 8.12 -4.00 13.60
CA ILE A 84 8.22 -3.49 14.97
C ILE A 84 9.58 -2.85 15.24
N VAL A 85 10.66 -3.47 14.76
CA VAL A 85 12.02 -2.90 14.86
C VAL A 85 12.07 -1.54 14.16
N LEU A 86 11.52 -1.44 12.95
CA LEU A 86 11.48 -0.17 12.22
C LEU A 86 10.62 0.88 12.92
N ALA A 87 9.43 0.51 13.40
CA ALA A 87 8.55 1.40 14.13
C ALA A 87 9.23 1.97 15.38
N ARG A 88 9.89 1.12 16.18
CA ARG A 88 10.69 1.53 17.34
C ARG A 88 11.85 2.46 16.95
N HIS A 89 12.52 2.19 15.83
CA HIS A 89 13.58 3.07 15.32
C HIS A 89 13.09 4.49 15.02
N PHE A 90 11.85 4.63 14.53
CA PHE A 90 11.19 5.93 14.32
C PHE A 90 10.47 6.46 15.58
N SER A 91 10.69 5.86 16.76
CA SER A 91 10.03 6.23 18.02
C SER A 91 8.50 6.19 17.95
N ILE A 92 7.96 5.24 17.20
CA ILE A 92 6.52 4.98 17.11
C ILE A 92 6.13 3.89 18.11
N GLN A 93 5.23 4.23 19.02
CA GLN A 93 4.74 3.31 20.07
C GLN A 93 3.67 2.35 19.57
N TYR A 94 2.91 2.72 18.55
CA TYR A 94 1.74 1.94 18.11
C TYR A 94 1.91 1.47 16.66
N ILE A 95 1.63 0.19 16.42
CA ILE A 95 1.56 -0.37 15.07
C ILE A 95 0.23 -1.08 14.85
N TRP A 96 -0.38 -0.81 13.70
CA TRP A 96 -1.57 -1.52 13.25
C TRP A 96 -1.19 -2.61 12.24
N ILE A 97 -1.65 -3.83 12.52
CA ILE A 97 -1.45 -5.02 11.67
C ILE A 97 -2.82 -5.71 11.59
N ASP A 98 -3.41 -5.77 10.40
CA ASP A 98 -4.77 -6.28 10.16
C ASP A 98 -5.05 -7.63 10.83
N SER A 99 -4.15 -8.60 10.68
CA SER A 99 -4.31 -9.96 11.20
C SER A 99 -4.41 -10.01 12.74
N LEU A 100 -3.80 -9.03 13.43
CA LEU A 100 -3.76 -8.95 14.89
C LEU A 100 -4.72 -7.90 15.47
N CYS A 101 -5.05 -6.84 14.72
CA CYS A 101 -5.90 -5.74 15.16
C CYS A 101 -7.38 -5.94 14.82
N ILE A 102 -7.71 -6.95 14.01
CA ILE A 102 -9.07 -7.39 13.69
C ILE A 102 -9.28 -8.79 14.27
N ILE A 103 -10.45 -9.04 14.86
CA ILE A 103 -10.84 -10.35 15.38
C ILE A 103 -11.30 -11.21 14.21
N GLN A 104 -10.47 -12.16 13.79
CA GLN A 104 -10.59 -12.84 12.49
C GLN A 104 -11.76 -13.82 12.40
N ASP A 105 -12.28 -14.28 13.54
CA ASP A 105 -13.45 -15.16 13.67
C ASP A 105 -14.72 -14.40 14.07
N ASP A 106 -14.72 -13.06 13.94
CA ASP A 106 -15.89 -12.21 14.20
C ASP A 106 -16.27 -11.39 12.95
N LYS A 107 -17.44 -11.71 12.37
CA LYS A 107 -17.94 -11.04 11.16
C LYS A 107 -18.34 -9.58 11.38
N GLU A 108 -18.89 -9.26 12.55
CA GLU A 108 -19.30 -7.89 12.87
C GLU A 108 -18.08 -7.00 13.07
N ASP A 109 -17.09 -7.54 13.78
CA ASP A 109 -15.80 -6.89 13.98
C ASP A 109 -15.08 -6.66 12.64
N TRP A 110 -15.02 -7.69 11.79
CA TRP A 110 -14.45 -7.58 10.45
C TRP A 110 -15.15 -6.52 9.61
N ALA A 111 -16.49 -6.49 9.59
CA ALA A 111 -17.24 -5.49 8.82
C ALA A 111 -16.97 -4.06 9.32
N LYS A 112 -16.87 -3.89 10.64
CA LYS A 112 -16.52 -2.61 11.25
C LYS A 112 -15.08 -2.17 10.93
N GLU A 113 -14.10 -3.06 11.06
CA GLU A 113 -12.70 -2.67 10.87
C GLU A 113 -12.34 -2.55 9.37
N SER A 114 -12.88 -3.41 8.50
CA SER A 114 -12.69 -3.33 7.04
C SER A 114 -13.25 -2.02 6.46
N SER A 115 -14.41 -1.55 6.92
CA SER A 115 -14.95 -0.24 6.52
C SER A 115 -14.10 0.94 7.00
N ASN A 116 -13.29 0.74 8.06
CA ASN A 116 -12.34 1.73 8.56
C ASN A 116 -10.92 1.60 7.99
N MET A 117 -10.60 0.54 7.23
CA MET A 117 -9.23 0.32 6.72
C MET A 117 -8.68 1.54 5.98
N ALA A 118 -9.52 2.20 5.18
CA ALA A 118 -9.15 3.38 4.43
C ALA A 118 -8.57 4.49 5.33
N SER A 119 -9.31 4.83 6.39
CA SER A 119 -8.89 5.86 7.35
C SER A 119 -7.70 5.39 8.19
N ILE A 120 -7.58 4.09 8.47
CA ILE A 120 -6.45 3.53 9.19
C ILE A 120 -5.13 3.71 8.41
N TYR A 121 -5.11 3.41 7.12
CA TYR A 121 -3.90 3.61 6.32
C TYR A 121 -3.64 5.08 5.99
N GLU A 122 -4.69 5.87 5.77
CA GLU A 122 -4.58 7.30 5.51
C GLU A 122 -3.95 8.06 6.70
N ASN A 123 -4.44 7.78 7.91
CA ASN A 123 -4.08 8.51 9.13
C ASN A 123 -2.81 7.99 9.82
N ALA A 124 -2.22 6.91 9.31
CA ALA A 124 -0.95 6.40 9.81
C ALA A 124 0.19 7.41 9.58
N TYR A 125 1.11 7.53 10.53
CA TYR A 125 2.30 8.37 10.43
C TYR A 125 3.18 8.00 9.23
N PHE A 126 3.35 6.69 9.05
CA PHE A 126 3.75 6.09 7.80
C PHE A 126 3.23 4.65 7.73
N VAL A 127 3.21 4.10 6.54
CA VAL A 127 2.90 2.70 6.27
C VAL A 127 4.18 1.98 5.87
N ILE A 128 4.40 0.82 6.45
CA ILE A 128 5.49 -0.10 6.10
C ILE A 128 4.90 -1.09 5.09
N ALA A 129 5.49 -1.19 3.90
CA ALA A 129 5.08 -2.16 2.90
C ALA A 129 6.15 -3.23 2.72
N ALA A 130 5.86 -4.45 3.16
CA ALA A 130 6.71 -5.63 2.95
C ALA A 130 6.63 -6.11 1.49
N THR A 131 7.09 -5.26 0.56
CA THR A 131 6.73 -5.32 -0.87
C THR A 131 7.19 -6.60 -1.55
N GLN A 132 8.39 -7.08 -1.21
CA GLN A 132 8.96 -8.33 -1.72
C GLN A 132 8.43 -9.61 -1.04
N ALA A 133 7.76 -9.49 0.12
CA ALA A 133 7.46 -10.63 0.97
C ALA A 133 6.11 -11.25 0.58
N GLU A 134 6.14 -12.44 -0.01
CA GLU A 134 4.91 -13.18 -0.36
C GLU A 134 4.18 -13.76 0.87
N HIS A 135 4.86 -13.83 2.03
CA HIS A 135 4.29 -14.24 3.30
C HIS A 135 5.10 -13.71 4.50
N GLY A 136 4.55 -13.83 5.71
CA GLY A 136 5.15 -13.29 6.95
C GLY A 136 6.53 -13.85 7.34
N GLY A 137 6.92 -15.02 6.81
CA GLY A 137 8.24 -15.63 7.06
C GLY A 137 9.45 -14.93 6.40
N ILE A 138 9.26 -14.16 5.32
CA ILE A 138 10.36 -13.56 4.54
C ILE A 138 10.93 -12.31 5.24
N GLY A 139 10.06 -11.49 5.82
CA GLY A 139 10.44 -10.26 6.48
C GLY A 139 10.52 -9.02 5.57
N CYS A 140 10.80 -7.88 6.19
CA CYS A 140 11.03 -6.62 5.47
C CYS A 140 12.51 -6.47 5.08
N PHE A 141 13.43 -6.91 5.95
CA PHE A 141 14.86 -6.75 5.73
C PHE A 141 15.39 -7.95 4.95
N SER A 142 15.81 -7.71 3.70
CA SER A 142 16.50 -8.69 2.86
C SER A 142 17.99 -8.37 2.77
N PRO A 143 18.86 -9.38 2.76
CA PRO A 143 20.24 -9.19 2.32
C PRO A 143 20.19 -8.73 0.86
N ARG A 144 20.76 -7.56 0.59
CA ARG A 144 20.85 -7.06 -0.79
C ARG A 144 21.71 -8.02 -1.61
N PRO A 145 21.32 -8.34 -2.86
CA PRO A 145 22.29 -8.89 -3.79
C PRO A 145 23.50 -7.96 -3.81
N PRO A 146 24.74 -8.48 -3.99
CA PRO A 146 25.90 -7.62 -4.18
C PRO A 146 25.53 -6.56 -5.23
N PRO A 147 25.81 -5.26 -4.99
CA PRO A 147 25.51 -4.25 -5.99
C PRO A 147 26.09 -4.73 -7.31
N SER A 148 25.27 -4.74 -8.36
CA SER A 148 25.67 -5.16 -9.71
C SER A 148 27.02 -4.52 -9.99
N VAL A 149 28.02 -5.35 -10.29
CA VAL A 149 29.44 -4.96 -10.35
C VAL A 149 29.56 -3.61 -11.03
N SER A 150 29.96 -2.58 -10.26
CA SER A 150 30.17 -1.26 -10.83
C SER A 150 31.42 -1.32 -11.71
N LEU A 151 31.23 -1.26 -13.02
CA LEU A 151 32.33 -1.19 -13.98
C LEU A 151 32.85 0.25 -13.99
N CYS A 152 34.14 0.43 -13.72
CA CYS A 152 34.82 1.71 -13.90
C CYS A 152 35.51 1.69 -15.27
N LEU A 153 35.06 2.55 -16.18
CA LEU A 153 35.71 2.79 -17.47
C LEU A 153 36.46 4.10 -17.41
N ASN A 154 37.75 4.10 -17.73
CA ASN A 154 38.49 5.34 -17.93
C ASN A 154 38.28 5.80 -19.37
N VAL A 155 37.57 6.91 -19.53
CA VAL A 155 37.20 7.44 -20.86
C VAL A 155 38.03 8.70 -21.15
N ALA A 156 38.60 8.74 -22.36
CA ALA A 156 39.34 9.89 -22.84
C ALA A 156 38.40 11.09 -23.06
N GLN A 157 38.80 12.24 -22.55
CA GLN A 157 38.11 13.52 -22.70
C GLN A 157 38.68 14.31 -23.88
N ALA A 158 37.93 15.32 -24.34
CA ALA A 158 38.33 16.16 -25.47
C ALA A 158 39.63 16.97 -25.22
N ASN A 159 39.98 17.21 -23.96
CA ASN A 159 41.23 17.86 -23.55
C ASN A 159 42.44 16.89 -23.48
N GLY A 160 42.25 15.61 -23.80
CA GLY A 160 43.28 14.57 -23.73
C GLY A 160 43.46 13.92 -22.35
N GLU A 161 42.71 14.35 -21.33
CA GLU A 161 42.71 13.72 -20.00
C GLU A 161 41.79 12.49 -19.95
N PHE A 162 41.93 11.66 -18.92
CA PHE A 162 41.03 10.53 -18.68
C PHE A 162 40.17 10.80 -17.45
N ALA A 163 38.87 10.48 -17.56
CA ALA A 163 37.96 10.51 -16.42
C ALA A 163 37.30 9.15 -16.18
N PRO A 164 37.11 8.75 -14.91
CA PRO A 164 36.40 7.53 -14.58
C PRO A 164 34.90 7.71 -14.81
N ILE A 165 34.30 6.77 -15.53
CA ILE A 165 32.86 6.59 -15.67
C ILE A 165 32.49 5.29 -14.95
N TYR A 166 31.59 5.39 -13.98
CA TYR A 166 31.07 4.24 -13.25
C TYR A 166 29.73 3.81 -13.87
N ILE A 167 29.64 2.55 -14.28
CA ILE A 167 28.46 1.95 -14.88
C ILE A 167 27.98 0.83 -13.96
N ARG A 168 26.67 0.76 -13.72
CA ARG A 168 26.02 -0.36 -13.05
C ARG A 168 24.76 -0.74 -13.79
N GLU A 169 24.26 -1.95 -13.53
CA GLU A 169 22.92 -2.34 -13.95
C GLU A 169 21.88 -1.43 -13.28
N LYS A 170 20.83 -1.06 -14.02
CA LYS A 170 19.73 -0.26 -13.49
C LYS A 170 18.85 -1.17 -12.63
N ASN A 171 18.63 -0.78 -11.38
CA ASN A 171 17.68 -1.48 -10.49
C ASN A 171 16.28 -1.55 -11.11
N ASP A 172 15.51 -2.55 -10.71
CA ASP A 172 14.15 -2.76 -11.17
C ASP A 172 13.17 -1.77 -10.52
N HIS A 173 12.62 -0.90 -11.38
CA HIS A 173 11.61 0.11 -11.04
C HIS A 173 10.23 -0.21 -11.61
N ARG A 174 10.01 -1.43 -12.13
CA ARG A 174 8.74 -1.85 -12.73
C ARG A 174 7.50 -1.62 -11.86
N PRO A 175 7.53 -1.74 -10.52
CA PRO A 175 6.38 -1.40 -9.67
C PRO A 175 5.86 0.02 -9.86
N PHE A 176 6.73 0.92 -10.29
CA PHE A 176 6.43 2.33 -10.49
C PHE A 176 6.36 2.68 -11.99
N ASN A 177 6.58 1.70 -12.88
CA ASN A 177 6.47 1.87 -14.33
C ASN A 177 5.04 1.58 -14.81
N PRO A 178 4.41 2.48 -15.57
CA PRO A 178 3.01 2.35 -16.00
C PRO A 178 2.72 1.20 -16.95
N LEU A 179 3.69 0.79 -17.78
CA LEU A 179 3.49 -0.30 -18.74
C LEU A 179 3.51 -1.69 -18.06
N ALA A 180 4.01 -1.78 -16.83
CA ALA A 180 4.10 -3.03 -16.08
C ALA A 180 2.79 -3.39 -15.35
N ALA A 181 1.88 -2.44 -15.15
CA ALA A 181 0.58 -2.69 -14.49
C ALA A 181 -0.24 -3.75 -15.24
N TYR A 182 -0.15 -3.79 -16.58
CA TYR A 182 -0.81 -4.80 -17.40
C TYR A 182 -0.23 -6.23 -17.25
N LYS A 183 0.95 -6.38 -16.62
CA LYS A 183 1.62 -7.67 -16.37
C LYS A 183 1.74 -8.01 -14.88
N ALA A 184 1.09 -7.26 -13.99
CA ALA A 184 1.24 -7.37 -12.53
C ALA A 184 0.85 -8.76 -11.98
N ARG A 185 -0.11 -9.46 -12.58
CA ARG A 185 -0.50 -10.83 -12.15
C ARG A 185 0.64 -11.86 -12.15
N ALA A 186 1.75 -11.58 -12.84
CA ALA A 186 2.86 -12.52 -12.98
C ALA A 186 4.19 -12.02 -12.39
N ASP A 187 4.27 -10.80 -11.84
CA ASP A 187 5.54 -10.30 -11.30
C ASP A 187 5.74 -10.69 -9.83
N GLN A 188 6.26 -11.92 -9.64
CA GLN A 188 6.62 -12.48 -8.33
C GLN A 188 7.67 -11.67 -7.56
N ARG A 189 8.28 -10.63 -8.14
CA ARG A 189 9.22 -9.76 -7.40
C ARG A 189 8.53 -8.83 -6.41
N TYR A 190 7.24 -8.54 -6.61
CA TYR A 190 6.49 -7.57 -5.81
C TYR A 190 5.13 -8.11 -5.37
N PRO A 191 5.09 -9.27 -4.68
CA PRO A 191 3.86 -9.99 -4.37
C PRO A 191 2.83 -9.14 -3.60
N LEU A 192 3.27 -8.18 -2.79
CA LEU A 192 2.35 -7.29 -2.08
C LEU A 192 1.50 -6.44 -3.03
N LEU A 193 2.12 -5.93 -4.09
CA LEU A 193 1.47 -5.03 -5.03
C LEU A 193 0.54 -5.74 -6.01
N SER A 194 0.56 -7.08 -6.05
CA SER A 194 -0.44 -7.84 -6.81
C SER A 194 -1.77 -7.96 -6.05
N ARG A 195 -1.84 -7.61 -4.77
CA ARG A 195 -3.07 -7.76 -3.96
C ARG A 195 -4.02 -6.58 -4.11
N ALA A 196 -5.30 -6.88 -4.34
CA ALA A 196 -6.36 -5.90 -4.51
C ALA A 196 -6.47 -4.88 -3.35
N TRP A 197 -6.47 -5.37 -2.10
CA TRP A 197 -6.50 -4.52 -0.90
C TRP A 197 -5.30 -3.55 -0.84
N CYS A 198 -4.12 -3.97 -1.29
CA CYS A 198 -2.91 -3.16 -1.23
C CYS A 198 -3.02 -1.86 -2.05
N LEU A 199 -3.86 -1.81 -3.08
CA LEU A 199 -4.05 -0.58 -3.86
C LEU A 199 -4.60 0.55 -2.98
N GLN A 200 -5.64 0.27 -2.19
CA GLN A 200 -6.21 1.24 -1.25
C GLN A 200 -5.18 1.65 -0.20
N GLU A 201 -4.49 0.68 0.38
CA GLU A 201 -3.45 0.91 1.40
C GLU A 201 -2.36 1.84 0.88
N ARG A 202 -1.92 1.62 -0.37
CA ARG A 202 -0.86 2.40 -1.03
C ARG A 202 -1.30 3.81 -1.36
N LEU A 203 -2.46 3.98 -2.01
CA LEU A 203 -2.92 5.28 -2.49
C LEU A 203 -3.30 6.23 -1.35
N LEU A 204 -3.88 5.70 -0.29
CA LEU A 204 -4.35 6.50 0.84
C LEU A 204 -3.24 6.89 1.81
N ALA A 205 -2.20 6.05 1.96
CA ALA A 205 -1.10 6.30 2.87
C ALA A 205 -0.44 7.66 2.62
N THR A 206 -0.34 8.50 3.65
CA THR A 206 0.35 9.79 3.54
C THR A 206 1.85 9.63 3.24
N ARG A 207 2.47 8.61 3.86
CA ARG A 207 3.86 8.19 3.67
C ARG A 207 3.93 6.68 3.63
N LEU A 208 4.68 6.12 2.68
CA LEU A 208 4.79 4.69 2.46
C LEU A 208 6.25 4.34 2.18
N ILE A 209 6.77 3.36 2.92
CA ILE A 209 8.13 2.84 2.76
C ILE A 209 8.03 1.43 2.22
N HIS A 210 8.49 1.23 0.99
CA HIS A 210 8.55 -0.09 0.37
C HIS A 210 9.87 -0.76 0.69
N PHE A 211 9.77 -1.93 1.31
CA PHE A 211 10.87 -2.89 1.43
C PHE A 211 10.82 -3.84 0.25
N SER A 212 11.59 -3.53 -0.79
CA SER A 212 11.75 -4.37 -1.97
C SER A 212 13.03 -5.21 -1.89
N ARG A 213 13.27 -6.04 -2.90
CA ARG A 213 14.44 -6.93 -2.99
C ARG A 213 15.75 -6.18 -3.22
N GLU A 214 15.73 -5.14 -4.05
CA GLU A 214 16.94 -4.47 -4.53
C GLU A 214 17.22 -3.17 -3.77
N GLU A 215 16.16 -2.40 -3.49
CA GLU A 215 16.26 -1.12 -2.81
C GLU A 215 15.00 -0.74 -2.03
N LEU A 216 15.11 0.29 -1.20
CA LEU A 216 13.96 0.94 -0.60
C LEU A 216 13.33 1.95 -1.56
N PHE A 217 12.00 2.00 -1.55
CA PHE A 217 11.26 3.08 -2.20
C PHE A 217 10.47 3.87 -1.17
N TRP A 218 10.34 5.16 -1.43
CA TRP A 218 9.54 6.09 -0.66
C TRP A 218 8.43 6.63 -1.54
N GLU A 219 7.19 6.57 -1.06
CA GLU A 219 6.08 7.29 -1.67
C GLU A 219 5.40 8.18 -0.62
N CYS A 220 5.16 9.43 -0.97
CA CYS A 220 4.24 10.30 -0.23
C CYS A 220 3.23 10.92 -1.18
N ARG A 221 2.41 11.85 -0.70
CA ARG A 221 1.41 12.55 -1.54
C ARG A 221 2.03 13.48 -2.58
N THR A 222 3.30 13.83 -2.45
CA THR A 222 3.97 14.82 -3.31
C THR A 222 5.05 14.22 -4.21
N THR A 223 5.79 13.21 -3.75
CA THR A 223 6.93 12.64 -4.47
C THR A 223 7.08 11.13 -4.23
N THR A 224 7.76 10.49 -5.18
CA THR A 224 8.21 9.10 -5.12
C THR A 224 9.72 9.08 -5.33
N LEU A 225 10.44 8.45 -4.41
CA LEU A 225 11.90 8.37 -4.42
C LEU A 225 12.35 6.91 -4.31
N CYS A 226 13.56 6.64 -4.77
CA CYS A 226 14.26 5.37 -4.61
C CYS A 226 15.68 5.64 -4.09
N GLU A 227 16.29 4.67 -3.41
CA GLU A 227 17.67 4.80 -2.91
C GLU A 227 18.66 5.11 -4.04
N CYS A 228 18.41 4.56 -5.23
CA CYS A 228 19.25 4.71 -6.41
C CYS A 228 19.07 6.07 -7.13
N ARG A 229 18.08 6.87 -6.70
CA ARG A 229 17.71 8.21 -7.22
C ARG A 229 17.27 8.26 -8.69
N SER A 230 17.07 7.12 -9.34
CA SER A 230 16.65 7.10 -10.75
C SER A 230 15.18 7.46 -10.98
N LEU A 231 14.35 7.46 -9.91
CA LEU A 231 12.94 7.87 -9.95
C LEU A 231 12.72 9.38 -9.78
N ILE A 232 13.78 10.19 -9.57
CA ILE A 232 13.62 11.64 -9.49
C ILE A 232 12.99 12.11 -10.80
N SER A 233 11.77 12.61 -10.70
CA SER A 233 10.94 12.97 -11.84
C SER A 233 11.63 14.02 -12.69
N HIS A 234 12.02 13.65 -13.91
CA HIS A 234 11.93 14.61 -15.00
C HIS A 234 10.44 14.94 -15.15
N GLU A 235 10.09 16.21 -14.91
CA GLU A 235 8.72 16.73 -14.79
C GLU A 235 7.81 16.47 -16.01
N GLU A 236 8.34 15.91 -17.09
CA GLU A 236 7.66 15.82 -18.40
C GLU A 236 7.43 14.40 -18.95
N SER A 237 7.85 13.31 -18.27
CA SER A 237 7.61 11.98 -18.85
C SER A 237 6.17 11.48 -18.59
N SER A 238 5.36 11.59 -19.65
CA SER A 238 4.12 10.90 -20.02
C SER A 238 2.99 10.66 -18.98
N TYR A 239 1.77 10.91 -19.47
CA TYR A 239 0.45 10.89 -18.82
C TYR A 239 0.04 9.57 -18.10
N GLU A 240 0.91 8.57 -18.06
CA GLU A 240 0.60 7.20 -17.67
C GLU A 240 1.31 6.74 -16.40
N ASN A 241 2.42 7.38 -15.97
CA ASN A 241 3.31 6.89 -14.90
C ASN A 241 2.63 6.65 -13.53
N GLN A 242 2.86 5.47 -12.91
CA GLN A 242 2.45 5.19 -11.53
C GLN A 242 3.15 6.11 -10.50
N ILE A 243 4.37 6.57 -10.82
CA ILE A 243 5.16 7.56 -10.06
C ILE A 243 4.33 8.82 -9.75
N GLY A 244 3.47 9.24 -10.68
CA GLY A 244 2.57 10.39 -10.49
C GLY A 244 1.15 10.02 -10.09
N PHE A 245 0.78 8.73 -10.06
CA PHE A 245 -0.61 8.32 -9.83
C PHE A 245 -1.06 8.61 -8.41
N LYS A 246 -0.24 8.28 -7.40
CA LYS A 246 -0.52 8.65 -6.00
C LYS A 246 -0.59 10.16 -5.80
N ARG A 247 0.32 10.93 -6.42
CA ARG A 247 0.29 12.40 -6.42
C ARG A 247 -1.00 12.94 -7.03
N ARG A 248 -1.41 12.42 -8.19
CA ARG A 248 -2.69 12.77 -8.82
C ARG A 248 -3.88 12.43 -7.91
N TRP A 249 -3.83 11.30 -7.21
CA TRP A 249 -4.85 10.91 -6.24
C TRP A 249 -4.92 11.84 -5.03
N ALA A 250 -3.81 12.47 -4.64
CA ALA A 250 -3.78 13.43 -3.54
C ALA A 250 -4.24 14.85 -3.92
N MET A 251 -4.24 15.20 -5.22
CA MET A 251 -4.57 16.55 -5.69
C MET A 251 -6.08 16.83 -5.75
N ASN A 252 -6.45 18.08 -5.48
CA ASN A 252 -7.77 18.60 -5.82
C ASN A 252 -7.88 18.77 -7.34
N ARG A 253 -9.02 18.35 -7.90
CA ARG A 253 -9.26 18.24 -9.34
C ARG A 253 -10.70 18.59 -9.68
N GLY A 254 -10.97 18.94 -10.93
CA GLY A 254 -12.33 19.05 -11.45
C GLY A 254 -13.00 17.69 -11.59
N LEU A 255 -14.34 17.67 -11.61
CA LEU A 255 -15.13 16.43 -11.61
C LEU A 255 -14.74 15.44 -12.73
N ARG A 256 -14.52 15.95 -13.96
CA ARG A 256 -14.11 15.10 -15.09
C ARG A 256 -12.82 14.34 -14.80
N GLU A 257 -11.85 15.01 -14.20
CA GLU A 257 -10.55 14.42 -13.89
C GLU A 257 -10.66 13.42 -12.73
N LEU A 258 -11.61 13.62 -11.79
CA LEU A 258 -11.91 12.64 -10.74
C LEU A 258 -12.54 11.36 -11.33
N PHE A 259 -13.41 11.47 -12.33
CA PHE A 259 -13.94 10.29 -13.03
C PHE A 259 -12.84 9.56 -13.82
N ASP A 260 -11.99 10.29 -14.55
CA ASP A 260 -10.83 9.70 -15.24
C ASP A 260 -9.87 8.99 -14.25
N LEU A 261 -9.70 9.59 -13.07
CA LEU A 261 -8.90 9.02 -11.98
C LEU A 261 -9.54 7.74 -11.44
N TRP A 262 -10.86 7.73 -11.25
CA TRP A 262 -11.61 6.53 -10.86
C TRP A 262 -11.47 5.41 -11.88
N HIS A 263 -11.63 5.69 -13.17
CA HIS A 263 -11.49 4.68 -14.23
C HIS A 263 -10.08 4.08 -14.26
N LYS A 264 -9.04 4.89 -14.08
CA LYS A 264 -7.65 4.41 -13.95
C LYS A 264 -7.48 3.53 -12.71
N THR A 265 -8.09 3.89 -11.57
CA THR A 265 -8.12 3.04 -10.37
C THR A 265 -8.78 1.71 -10.67
N LEU A 266 -9.94 1.69 -11.33
CA LEU A 266 -10.64 0.44 -11.70
C LEU A 266 -9.81 -0.43 -12.64
N GLN A 267 -9.14 0.17 -13.63
CA GLN A 267 -8.26 -0.52 -14.56
C GLN A 267 -7.10 -1.21 -13.83
N LEU A 268 -6.43 -0.51 -12.92
CA LEU A 268 -5.37 -1.08 -12.08
C LEU A 268 -5.93 -2.16 -11.16
N TYR A 269 -6.99 -1.84 -10.43
CA TYR A 269 -7.60 -2.72 -9.42
C TYR A 269 -8.09 -4.05 -10.01
N SER A 270 -8.73 -4.02 -11.19
CA SER A 270 -9.24 -5.22 -11.86
C SER A 270 -8.14 -6.20 -12.30
N SER A 271 -6.90 -5.70 -12.43
CA SER A 271 -5.74 -6.53 -12.73
C SER A 271 -5.17 -7.24 -11.50
N LEU A 272 -5.53 -6.81 -10.28
CA LEU A 272 -5.00 -7.32 -9.03
C LEU A 272 -5.68 -8.63 -8.59
N ASP A 273 -4.96 -9.41 -7.80
CA ASP A 273 -5.41 -10.65 -7.19
C ASP A 273 -6.27 -10.35 -5.96
N ILE A 274 -7.41 -11.04 -5.88
CA ILE A 274 -8.29 -11.01 -4.71
C ILE A 274 -8.56 -12.44 -4.27
N THR A 275 -8.34 -12.73 -2.98
CA THR A 275 -8.53 -14.08 -2.44
C THR A 275 -10.02 -14.41 -2.31
N TYR A 276 -10.80 -13.47 -1.80
CA TYR A 276 -12.24 -13.61 -1.65
C TYR A 276 -12.93 -12.65 -2.61
N GLU A 277 -13.60 -13.20 -3.61
CA GLU A 277 -14.35 -12.43 -4.60
C GLU A 277 -15.45 -11.56 -3.96
N SER A 278 -15.88 -11.83 -2.73
CA SER A 278 -16.78 -10.97 -1.94
C SER A 278 -16.16 -9.60 -1.60
N ASP A 279 -14.83 -9.51 -1.55
CA ASP A 279 -14.11 -8.33 -1.09
C ASP A 279 -13.91 -7.30 -2.22
N ARG A 280 -14.41 -7.58 -3.44
CA ARG A 280 -14.09 -6.79 -4.63
C ARG A 280 -14.58 -5.34 -4.56
N LEU A 281 -15.77 -5.11 -4.03
CA LEU A 281 -16.27 -3.75 -3.77
C LEU A 281 -15.77 -3.21 -2.41
N PRO A 282 -15.80 -3.97 -1.31
CA PRO A 282 -15.26 -3.52 -0.02
C PRO A 282 -13.83 -2.97 -0.09
N ALA A 283 -12.93 -3.60 -0.85
CA ALA A 283 -11.54 -3.18 -0.96
C ALA A 283 -11.32 -1.84 -1.70
N LEU A 284 -12.35 -1.31 -2.38
CA LEU A 284 -12.32 0.00 -3.02
C LEU A 284 -13.15 1.06 -2.28
N LEU A 285 -13.95 0.66 -1.29
CA LEU A 285 -14.96 1.53 -0.68
C LEU A 285 -14.33 2.80 -0.08
N GLY A 286 -13.13 2.70 0.50
CA GLY A 286 -12.40 3.86 1.00
C GLY A 286 -12.02 4.87 -0.08
N LEU A 287 -11.54 4.37 -1.22
CA LEU A 287 -11.21 5.20 -2.38
C LEU A 287 -12.47 5.86 -2.95
N ALA A 288 -13.58 5.12 -3.02
CA ALA A 288 -14.86 5.67 -3.42
C ALA A 288 -15.32 6.78 -2.46
N ASN A 289 -15.34 6.53 -1.15
CA ASN A 289 -15.75 7.54 -0.16
C ASN A 289 -14.94 8.85 -0.29
N GLN A 290 -13.63 8.77 -0.51
CA GLN A 290 -12.82 9.98 -0.75
C GLN A 290 -13.21 10.74 -2.02
N LEU A 291 -13.55 10.04 -3.10
CA LEU A 291 -14.00 10.71 -4.34
C LEU A 291 -15.41 11.28 -4.19
N GLN A 292 -16.28 10.61 -3.42
CA GLN A 292 -17.60 11.12 -3.06
C GLN A 292 -17.49 12.43 -2.27
N GLU A 293 -16.61 12.50 -1.27
CA GLU A 293 -16.31 13.73 -0.51
C GLU A 293 -15.77 14.87 -1.38
N ARG A 294 -15.11 14.53 -2.51
CA ARG A 294 -14.60 15.50 -3.50
C ARG A 294 -15.61 15.88 -4.58
N GLY A 295 -16.85 15.38 -4.48
CA GLY A 295 -17.96 15.78 -5.34
C GLY A 295 -18.30 14.84 -6.49
N CYS A 296 -17.74 13.63 -6.56
CA CYS A 296 -18.15 12.64 -7.57
C CYS A 296 -19.60 12.18 -7.44
N GLY A 297 -20.26 12.48 -6.31
CA GLY A 297 -21.69 12.25 -6.11
C GLY A 297 -22.03 10.87 -5.54
N GLU A 298 -23.13 10.27 -5.98
CA GLU A 298 -23.64 9.01 -5.44
C GLU A 298 -22.89 7.80 -6.01
N TYR A 299 -22.18 7.07 -5.14
CA TYR A 299 -21.50 5.82 -5.50
C TYR A 299 -22.48 4.64 -5.53
N ILE A 300 -22.58 3.97 -6.67
CA ILE A 300 -23.52 2.87 -6.91
C ILE A 300 -22.81 1.65 -7.51
N HIS A 301 -22.56 0.63 -6.68
CA HIS A 301 -21.99 -0.67 -7.09
C HIS A 301 -20.76 -0.57 -8.01
N GLY A 302 -19.80 0.29 -7.67
CA GLY A 302 -18.57 0.45 -8.46
C GLY A 302 -18.59 1.61 -9.45
N LEU A 303 -19.72 2.30 -9.61
CA LEU A 303 -19.93 3.38 -10.58
C LEU A 303 -20.39 4.67 -9.88
N TRP A 304 -20.36 5.79 -10.60
CA TRP A 304 -20.88 7.08 -10.15
C TRP A 304 -22.18 7.41 -10.88
N LYS A 305 -23.25 7.73 -10.13
CA LYS A 305 -24.55 8.10 -10.72
C LYS A 305 -24.43 9.32 -11.64
N GLU A 306 -23.59 10.27 -11.28
CA GLU A 306 -23.32 11.52 -12.00
C GLU A 306 -22.49 11.30 -13.26
N ASN A 307 -21.83 10.15 -13.41
CA ASN A 307 -21.07 9.75 -14.60
C ASN A 307 -21.62 8.46 -15.24
N LEU A 308 -22.85 8.08 -14.90
CA LEU A 308 -23.34 6.72 -15.14
C LEU A 308 -23.31 6.32 -16.62
N PHE A 309 -23.60 7.24 -17.54
CA PHE A 309 -23.56 6.95 -18.98
C PHE A 309 -22.16 6.54 -19.47
N ALA A 310 -21.11 7.22 -19.00
CA ALA A 310 -19.73 6.88 -19.35
C ALA A 310 -19.24 5.66 -18.55
N ASP A 311 -19.73 5.47 -17.34
CA ASP A 311 -19.39 4.34 -16.49
C ASP A 311 -20.00 3.03 -17.00
N LEU A 312 -21.21 3.04 -17.58
CA LEU A 312 -21.90 1.86 -18.11
C LEU A 312 -21.28 1.29 -19.39
N ILE A 313 -20.41 2.03 -20.08
CA ILE A 313 -19.71 1.57 -21.30
C ILE A 313 -18.35 0.91 -20.98
N TRP A 314 -18.14 0.49 -19.72
CA TRP A 314 -16.96 -0.28 -19.34
C TRP A 314 -16.85 -1.58 -20.16
N ARG A 315 -15.61 -2.02 -20.35
CA ARG A 315 -15.31 -3.26 -21.08
C ARG A 315 -14.12 -3.95 -20.45
N THR A 316 -14.06 -5.27 -20.56
CA THR A 316 -12.88 -6.04 -20.15
C THR A 316 -11.87 -6.11 -21.30
N SER A 317 -10.59 -6.05 -20.97
CA SER A 317 -9.50 -6.29 -21.93
C SER A 317 -9.30 -7.79 -22.21
N THR A 318 -9.71 -8.65 -21.27
CA THR A 318 -9.64 -10.11 -21.36
C THR A 318 -11.00 -10.75 -21.11
N ARG A 319 -11.22 -12.00 -21.50
CA ARG A 319 -12.46 -12.73 -21.16
C ARG A 319 -12.58 -12.84 -19.63
N GLY A 320 -13.66 -12.28 -19.07
CA GLY A 320 -14.04 -12.44 -17.67
C GLY A 320 -14.97 -13.65 -17.48
N THR A 321 -15.03 -14.16 -16.26
CA THR A 321 -16.04 -15.16 -15.85
C THR A 321 -17.07 -14.47 -14.97
N ARG A 322 -18.36 -14.67 -15.27
CA ARG A 322 -19.43 -14.17 -14.41
C ARG A 322 -19.34 -14.82 -13.02
N PRO A 323 -19.48 -14.06 -11.92
CA PRO A 323 -19.54 -14.64 -10.58
C PRO A 323 -20.65 -15.69 -10.47
N LYS A 324 -20.39 -16.79 -9.76
CA LYS A 324 -21.39 -17.85 -9.52
C LYS A 324 -22.51 -17.39 -8.59
N GLU A 325 -22.16 -16.54 -7.62
CA GLU A 325 -23.08 -15.97 -6.65
C GLU A 325 -23.38 -14.52 -7.03
N TRP A 326 -24.62 -14.07 -6.78
CA TRP A 326 -25.00 -12.69 -7.01
C TRP A 326 -24.32 -11.78 -5.99
N LYS A 327 -23.61 -10.75 -6.48
CA LYS A 327 -22.79 -9.83 -5.65
C LYS A 327 -23.03 -8.37 -5.98
N ALA A 328 -23.35 -8.08 -7.23
CA ALA A 328 -23.67 -6.77 -7.72
C ALA A 328 -24.69 -6.90 -8.88
N PRO A 329 -25.39 -5.82 -9.22
CA PRO A 329 -26.23 -5.76 -10.42
C PRO A 329 -25.43 -6.10 -11.69
N SER A 330 -26.12 -6.62 -12.72
CA SER A 330 -25.49 -7.11 -13.96
C SER A 330 -24.74 -6.05 -14.79
N TRP A 331 -25.00 -4.77 -14.51
CA TRP A 331 -24.34 -3.62 -15.14
C TRP A 331 -23.08 -3.16 -14.40
N SER A 332 -22.81 -3.70 -13.20
CA SER A 332 -21.56 -3.46 -12.47
C SER A 332 -20.41 -4.23 -13.11
N TRP A 333 -19.21 -3.68 -13.02
CA TRP A 333 -17.98 -4.33 -13.46
C TRP A 333 -17.46 -5.41 -12.48
N ALA A 334 -17.98 -5.45 -11.26
CA ALA A 334 -17.45 -6.23 -10.14
C ALA A 334 -17.75 -7.74 -10.19
#